data_AF-A0A1V2H258-F1
#
_entry.id   AF-A0A1V2H258-F1
#
_cell.length_a   1.000
_cell.length_b   1.000
_cell.length_c   1.000
_cell.angle_alpha   90.00
_cell.angle_beta   90.00
_cell.angle_gamma   90.00
#
_symmetry.space_group_name_H-M   'P 1'
#
loop_
_entity.id
_entity.type
_entity.pdbx_description
1 polymer ?
#
loop_
_entity_poly.entity_id
_entity_poly.type
_entity_poly.pdbx_seq_one_letter_code
_entity_poly.pdbx_strand_id
1 'polypeptide(L)'
;MYTLQALWTQAREKLPITTIVLSNRKYQILIGEYRNVGANPGPTAMQMLDLGNPDIDWVGAANCMGIEAARATTLEALADLTAQSLAQDAPFLIELAI
;
A
#
# COMPACT_ATOMS: atom_id res chain seq x y z
N MET A 1 6.56 4.77 -0.49
CA MET A 1 6.89 4.33 -1.87
C MET A 1 8.37 4.02 -1.99
N TYR A 2 8.78 2.81 -1.64
CA TYR A 2 10.13 2.32 -1.93
C TYR A 2 10.01 0.91 -2.51
N THR A 3 10.89 0.56 -3.43
CA THR A 3 11.01 -0.79 -4.02
C THR A 3 9.74 -1.36 -4.68
N LEU A 4 8.87 -0.51 -5.26
CA LEU A 4 7.67 -0.96 -5.99
C LEU A 4 8.01 -1.95 -7.13
N GLN A 5 9.15 -1.77 -7.79
CA GLN A 5 9.63 -2.65 -8.85
C GLN A 5 9.87 -4.10 -8.41
N ALA A 6 9.91 -4.38 -7.10
CA ALA A 6 9.97 -5.76 -6.60
C ALA A 6 8.74 -6.57 -7.00
N LEU A 7 7.57 -5.94 -7.18
CA LEU A 7 6.37 -6.60 -7.70
C LEU A 7 6.63 -7.29 -9.05
N TRP A 8 7.35 -6.65 -9.96
CA TRP A 8 7.72 -7.29 -11.24
C TRP A 8 8.54 -8.56 -11.04
N THR A 9 9.43 -8.60 -10.04
CA THR A 9 10.20 -9.81 -9.71
C THR A 9 9.29 -10.91 -9.17
N GLN A 10 8.34 -10.56 -8.29
CA GLN A 10 7.35 -11.51 -7.78
C GLN A 10 6.54 -12.13 -8.93
N ALA A 11 6.09 -11.32 -9.89
CA ALA A 11 5.38 -11.76 -11.08
C ALA A 11 6.23 -12.68 -11.97
N ARG A 12 7.45 -12.24 -12.30
CA ARG A 12 8.35 -12.97 -13.20
C ARG A 12 8.72 -14.35 -12.66
N GLU A 13 9.04 -14.42 -11.38
CA GLU A 13 9.49 -15.65 -10.73
C GLU A 13 8.32 -16.46 -10.14
N LYS A 14 7.06 -16.02 -10.37
CA LYS A 14 5.82 -16.65 -9.88
C LYS A 14 5.86 -16.93 -8.37
N LEU A 15 6.36 -15.96 -7.60
CA LEU A 15 6.49 -16.12 -6.16
C LEU A 15 5.09 -16.02 -5.51
N PRO A 16 4.68 -16.98 -4.65
CA PRO A 16 3.40 -16.92 -3.95
C PRO A 16 3.46 -15.93 -2.79
N ILE A 17 3.57 -14.64 -3.11
CA ILE A 17 3.70 -13.55 -2.15
C ILE A 17 2.42 -12.72 -2.17
N THR A 18 1.79 -12.59 -1.00
CA THR A 18 0.72 -11.62 -0.78
C THR A 18 1.32 -10.33 -0.24
N THR A 19 1.21 -9.23 -1.00
CA THR A 19 1.66 -7.90 -0.59
C THR A 19 0.46 -7.07 -0.12
N ILE A 20 0.44 -6.64 1.13
CA ILE A 20 -0.63 -5.78 1.67
C ILE A 20 -0.09 -4.36 1.87
N VAL A 21 -0.69 -3.39 1.18
CA VAL A 21 -0.38 -1.96 1.33
C VAL A 21 -1.42 -1.32 2.23
N LEU A 22 -1.00 -0.86 3.41
CA LEU A 22 -1.81 -0.04 4.30
C LEU A 22 -1.78 1.42 3.82
N SER A 23 -2.75 1.79 3.00
CA SER A 23 -2.80 3.05 2.26
C SER A 23 -3.59 4.11 3.06
N ASN A 24 -2.90 4.81 3.97
CA ASN A 24 -3.42 5.98 4.68
C ASN A 24 -3.10 7.32 3.99
N ARG A 25 -2.44 7.23 2.82
CA ARG A 25 -2.06 8.36 1.95
C ARG A 25 -1.24 9.43 2.66
N LYS A 26 -0.48 9.07 3.70
CA LYS A 26 0.32 9.99 4.49
C LYS A 26 1.62 9.35 4.94
N TYR A 27 2.65 10.15 5.13
CA TYR A 27 3.80 9.76 5.96
C TYR A 27 3.45 9.84 7.45
N GLN A 28 2.53 8.98 7.89
CA GLN A 28 1.92 9.03 9.23
C GLN A 28 2.93 8.90 10.37
N ILE A 29 4.01 8.15 10.18
CA ILE A 29 5.06 8.00 11.19
C ILE A 29 5.72 9.35 11.50
N LEU A 30 6.01 10.16 10.47
CA LEU A 30 6.65 11.47 10.64
C LEU A 30 5.73 12.47 11.35
N ILE A 31 4.42 12.39 11.12
CA ILE A 31 3.42 13.17 11.88
C ILE A 31 3.46 12.78 13.36
N GLY A 32 3.63 11.49 13.67
CA GLY A 32 3.85 11.00 15.03
C GLY A 32 5.13 11.57 15.65
N GLU A 33 6.24 11.56 14.91
CA GLU A 33 7.51 12.09 15.40
C GLU A 33 7.45 13.59 15.71
N TYR A 34 6.77 14.40 14.89
CA TYR A 34 6.52 15.81 15.20
C TYR A 34 5.83 15.98 16.57
N ARG A 35 4.80 15.17 16.84
CA ARG A 35 4.08 15.20 18.12
C ARG A 35 4.98 14.76 19.27
N ASN A 36 5.79 13.73 19.09
CA ASN A 36 6.68 13.18 20.11
C ASN A 36 7.72 14.21 20.57
N VAL A 37 8.18 15.09 19.67
CA VAL A 37 9.14 16.17 20.00
C VAL A 37 8.45 17.49 20.40
N GLY A 38 7.12 17.49 20.56
CA GLY A 38 6.35 18.68 20.93
C GLY A 38 6.27 19.75 19.84
N ALA A 39 6.57 19.40 18.59
CA ALA A 39 6.50 20.30 17.46
C ALA A 39 5.12 20.25 16.79
N ASN A 40 4.61 21.41 16.40
CA ASN A 40 3.37 21.50 15.61
C ASN A 40 3.71 21.85 14.16
N PRO A 41 3.61 20.88 13.22
CA PRO A 41 3.99 21.14 11.83
C PRO A 41 3.04 22.16 11.19
N GLY A 42 3.63 23.15 10.53
CA GLY A 42 2.87 24.13 9.74
C GLY A 42 2.29 23.52 8.44
N PRO A 43 1.48 24.30 7.70
CA PRO A 43 0.83 23.84 6.46
C PRO A 43 1.80 23.28 5.41
N THR A 44 2.96 23.91 5.23
CA THR A 44 4.00 23.45 4.29
C THR A 44 4.53 22.07 4.67
N ALA A 45 4.82 21.84 5.95
CA ALA A 45 5.29 20.54 6.42
C ALA A 45 4.21 19.47 6.21
N MET A 46 2.94 19.79 6.51
CA MET A 46 1.84 18.85 6.30
C MET A 46 1.65 18.48 4.82
N GLN A 47 1.84 19.41 3.89
CA GLN A 47 1.81 19.12 2.46
C GLN A 47 2.95 18.19 2.02
N MET A 48 4.15 18.32 2.61
CA MET A 48 5.26 17.40 2.33
C MET A 48 5.01 15.98 2.85
N LEU A 49 4.11 15.83 3.82
CA LEU A 49 3.74 14.54 4.43
C LEU A 49 2.48 13.92 3.80
N ASP A 50 1.82 14.64 2.90
CA ASP A 50 0.63 14.20 2.18
C ASP A 50 1.01 13.40 0.92
N LEU A 51 0.34 12.28 0.69
CA LEU A 51 0.49 11.41 -0.47
C LEU A 51 -0.82 11.27 -1.27
N GLY A 52 -1.86 12.05 -0.94
CA GLY A 52 -3.18 11.95 -1.57
C GLY A 52 -3.43 12.89 -2.76
N ASN A 53 -2.42 13.66 -3.21
CA ASN A 53 -2.59 14.70 -4.21
C ASN A 53 -1.53 14.59 -5.35
N PRO A 54 -1.68 13.65 -6.29
CA PRO A 54 -2.79 12.69 -6.44
C PRO A 54 -2.60 11.41 -5.61
N ASP A 55 -3.70 10.67 -5.41
CA ASP A 55 -3.66 9.32 -4.88
C ASP A 55 -2.86 8.38 -5.79
N ILE A 56 -2.15 7.43 -5.17
CA ILE A 56 -1.46 6.36 -5.88
C ILE A 56 -2.47 5.26 -6.22
N ASP A 57 -2.58 4.90 -7.49
CA ASP A 57 -3.34 3.73 -7.93
C ASP A 57 -2.49 2.46 -7.77
N TRP A 58 -2.51 1.88 -6.57
CA TRP A 58 -1.76 0.66 -6.26
C TRP A 58 -2.26 -0.56 -7.03
N VAL A 59 -3.56 -0.65 -7.27
CA VAL A 59 -4.18 -1.74 -8.05
C VAL A 59 -3.71 -1.67 -9.49
N GLY A 60 -3.80 -0.48 -10.12
CA GLY A 60 -3.27 -0.25 -11.46
C GLY A 60 -1.77 -0.52 -11.57
N ALA A 61 -0.98 -0.04 -10.60
CA ALA A 61 0.47 -0.27 -10.59
C ALA A 61 0.85 -1.76 -10.51
N ALA A 62 0.17 -2.55 -9.69
CA ALA A 62 0.38 -3.99 -9.59
C ALA A 62 -0.01 -4.70 -10.90
N ASN A 63 -1.18 -4.36 -11.45
CA ASN A 63 -1.66 -4.92 -12.72
C ASN A 63 -0.68 -4.65 -13.87
N CYS A 64 -0.11 -3.44 -13.95
CA CYS A 64 0.92 -3.09 -14.93
C CYS A 64 2.20 -3.96 -14.83
N MET A 65 2.47 -4.54 -13.66
CA MET A 65 3.61 -5.43 -13.41
C MET A 65 3.25 -6.91 -13.53
N GLY A 66 2.00 -7.24 -13.90
CA GLY A 66 1.52 -8.61 -14.06
C GLY A 66 1.09 -9.30 -12.76
N ILE A 67 0.83 -8.53 -11.70
CA ILE A 67 0.26 -9.02 -10.44
C ILE A 67 -1.23 -8.68 -10.38
N GLU A 68 -2.07 -9.66 -10.07
CA GLU A 68 -3.48 -9.40 -9.76
C GLU A 68 -3.60 -8.65 -8.43
N ALA A 69 -4.46 -7.65 -8.39
CA ALA A 69 -4.63 -6.82 -7.22
C ALA A 69 -6.07 -6.39 -6.96
N ALA A 70 -6.37 -6.15 -5.70
CA ALA A 70 -7.67 -5.67 -5.25
C ALA A 70 -7.55 -4.61 -4.15
N ARG A 71 -8.57 -3.77 -4.03
CA ARG A 71 -8.69 -2.79 -2.95
C ARG A 71 -9.70 -3.27 -1.91
N ALA A 72 -9.32 -3.23 -0.64
CA ALA A 72 -10.20 -3.36 0.51
C ALA A 72 -10.41 -2.00 1.18
N THR A 73 -11.63 -1.76 1.66
CA THR A 73 -11.99 -0.59 2.50
C THR A 73 -12.51 -1.01 3.87
N THR A 74 -12.58 -2.31 4.15
CA THR A 74 -12.96 -2.89 5.44
C THR A 74 -12.04 -4.05 5.80
N LEU A 75 -12.04 -4.44 7.08
CA LEU A 75 -11.24 -5.56 7.57
C LEU A 75 -11.81 -6.91 7.11
N GLU A 76 -13.12 -7.01 6.92
CA GLU A 76 -13.78 -8.19 6.37
C GLU A 76 -13.34 -8.43 4.93
N ALA A 77 -13.37 -7.39 4.10
CA ALA A 77 -12.89 -7.47 2.72
C ALA A 77 -11.39 -7.82 2.65
N LEU A 78 -10.58 -7.28 3.57
CA LEU A 78 -9.17 -7.64 3.69
C LEU A 78 -8.99 -9.13 4.03
N ALA A 79 -9.77 -9.63 4.98
CA ALA A 79 -9.73 -11.04 5.40
C ALA A 79 -10.11 -11.96 4.24
N ASP A 80 -11.18 -11.65 3.51
CA ASP A 80 -11.64 -12.41 2.35
C ASP A 80 -10.58 -12.44 1.24
N LEU A 81 -10.01 -11.28 0.89
CA LEU A 81 -8.95 -11.19 -0.12
C LEU A 81 -7.66 -11.91 0.29
N THR A 82 -7.30 -11.84 1.57
CA THR A 82 -6.12 -12.55 2.09
C THR A 82 -6.35 -14.07 2.04
N ALA A 83 -7.54 -14.54 2.41
CA ALA A 83 -7.88 -15.95 2.29
C ALA A 83 -7.86 -16.42 0.82
N GLN A 84 -8.38 -15.60 -0.10
CA GLN A 84 -8.34 -15.86 -1.53
C GLN A 84 -6.91 -15.90 -2.08
N SER A 85 -6.02 -14.99 -1.66
CA SER A 85 -4.64 -14.94 -2.16
C SER A 85 -3.81 -16.11 -1.66
N LEU A 86 -4.00 -16.53 -0.41
CA LEU A 86 -3.31 -17.68 0.18
C LEU A 86 -3.72 -19.03 -0.43
N ALA A 87 -4.86 -19.08 -1.11
CA ALA A 87 -5.31 -20.26 -1.85
C ALA A 87 -4.68 -20.40 -3.24
N GLN A 88 -3.85 -19.45 -3.67
CA GLN A 88 -3.26 -19.38 -5.00
C GLN A 88 -1.73 -19.44 -4.95
N ASP A 89 -1.12 -20.20 -5.87
CA ASP A 89 0.33 -20.21 -6.10
C ASP A 89 0.74 -19.07 -7.05
N ALA A 90 0.36 -17.84 -6.72
CA ALA A 90 0.63 -16.65 -7.52
C ALA A 90 0.81 -15.41 -6.63
N PRO A 91 1.57 -14.40 -7.07
CA PRO A 91 1.66 -13.15 -6.34
C PRO A 91 0.33 -12.38 -6.42
N PHE A 92 -0.02 -11.71 -5.33
CA PHE A 92 -1.25 -10.91 -5.23
C PHE A 92 -0.98 -9.65 -4.42
N LEU A 93 -1.60 -8.53 -4.79
CA LEU A 93 -1.52 -7.28 -4.03
C LEU A 93 -2.89 -6.87 -3.49
N ILE A 94 -2.94 -6.50 -2.22
CA ILE A 94 -4.12 -5.91 -1.58
C ILE A 94 -3.77 -4.48 -1.16
N GLU A 95 -4.51 -3.50 -1.66
CA GLU A 95 -4.52 -2.17 -1.07
C GLU A 95 -5.60 -2.11 0.00
N LEU A 96 -5.24 -1.95 1.27
CA LEU A 96 -6.19 -1.56 2.30
C LEU A 96 -6.22 -0.03 2.41
N ALA A 97 -7.28 0.60 1.91
CA ALA A 97 -7.48 2.04 2.01
C ALA A 97 -8.06 2.39 3.39
N ILE A 98 -7.34 3.23 4.15
CA ILE A 98 -7.66 3.62 5.54
C ILE A 98 -7.58 5.13 5.78
#